data_AF-A0A3P8W7J7-F1
#
_entry.id   AF-A0A3P8W7J7-F1
#
_cell.length_a   1.000
_cell.length_b   1.000
_cell.length_c   1.000
_cell.angle_alpha   90.00
_cell.angle_beta   90.00
_cell.angle_gamma   90.00
#
_symmetry.space_group_name_H-M   'P 1'
#
loop_
_entity.id
_entity.type
_entity.pdbx_description
1 polymer ?
#
loop_
_entity_poly.entity_id
_entity_poly.type
_entity_poly.pdbx_seq_one_letter_code
_entity_poly.pdbx_strand_id
1 'polypeptide(L)'
;LAGPLPLLADHNCCPLRAGRGHLRLEIHRAAGLRAHTFTKTDAYVKIFYNELGQALRFEVWDRDVLYNDMAGVCVGFPERGTHSLSCQLKKGVLYFTYTIKRDTHLTGYRCEQYTPST
;
A
#
# COMPACT_ATOMS: atom_id res chain seq x y z
N LEU A 1 26.72 -13.24 21.23
CA LEU A 1 25.52 -14.07 20.94
C LEU A 1 24.94 -13.59 19.62
N ALA A 2 25.38 -14.19 18.51
CA ALA A 2 24.86 -13.89 17.18
C ALA A 2 23.57 -14.69 16.97
N GLY A 3 22.45 -14.00 16.74
CA GLY A 3 21.19 -14.64 16.40
C GLY A 3 21.25 -15.32 15.01
N PRO A 4 20.28 -16.18 14.67
CA PRO A 4 20.32 -16.95 13.44
C PRO A 4 20.27 -16.00 12.23
N LEU A 5 21.19 -16.20 11.28
CA LEU A 5 21.21 -15.51 9.99
C LEU A 5 19.84 -15.62 9.32
N PRO A 6 19.19 -14.50 8.94
CA PRO A 6 17.99 -14.58 8.12
C PRO A 6 18.40 -15.02 6.71
N LEU A 7 17.69 -16.00 6.16
CA LEU A 7 17.79 -16.56 4.79
C LEU A 7 17.50 -15.54 3.67
N LEU A 8 17.96 -14.30 3.80
CA LEU A 8 17.43 -13.12 3.10
C LEU A 8 18.51 -12.27 2.39
N ALA A 9 19.78 -12.69 2.40
CA ALA A 9 20.87 -12.04 1.69
C ALA A 9 21.86 -13.10 1.18
N ASP A 10 22.44 -12.87 0.00
CA ASP A 10 23.54 -13.70 -0.52
C ASP A 10 24.84 -13.46 0.30
N HIS A 11 25.87 -14.29 0.06
CA HIS A 11 27.21 -14.21 0.63
C HIS A 11 27.88 -12.83 0.46
N ASN A 12 27.42 -12.03 -0.50
CA ASN A 12 27.84 -10.65 -0.75
C ASN A 12 26.89 -9.59 -0.17
N CYS A 13 26.03 -9.96 0.79
CA CYS A 13 25.02 -9.08 1.40
C CYS A 13 23.99 -8.49 0.39
N CYS A 14 23.84 -9.08 -0.80
CA CYS A 14 22.88 -8.63 -1.79
C CYS A 14 21.47 -9.16 -1.45
N PRO A 15 20.42 -8.31 -1.50
CA PRO A 15 19.05 -8.79 -1.38
C PRO A 15 18.73 -9.71 -2.56
N LEU A 16 18.29 -10.94 -2.30
CA LEU A 16 18.01 -11.96 -3.33
C LEU A 16 16.80 -11.61 -4.23
N ARG A 17 16.04 -10.54 -3.93
CA ARG A 17 14.89 -10.04 -4.72
C ARG A 17 14.83 -8.51 -4.74
N ALA A 18 14.56 -7.95 -5.93
CA ALA A 18 14.20 -6.54 -6.11
C ALA A 18 12.82 -6.25 -5.49
N GLY A 19 12.49 -4.98 -5.24
CA GLY A 19 11.20 -4.61 -4.64
C GLY A 19 11.14 -4.72 -3.11
N ARG A 20 12.27 -4.91 -2.43
CA ARG A 20 12.32 -4.95 -0.95
C ARG A 20 12.41 -3.55 -0.35
N GLY A 21 11.58 -3.26 0.65
CA GLY A 21 11.68 -2.01 1.40
C GLY A 21 10.45 -1.78 2.27
N HIS A 22 10.25 -0.53 2.68
CA HIS A 22 9.23 -0.18 3.65
C HIS A 22 8.17 0.74 3.03
N LEU A 23 6.94 0.23 2.92
CA LEU A 23 5.74 1.00 2.63
C LEU A 23 5.06 1.41 3.95
N ARG A 24 4.99 2.72 4.21
CA ARG A 24 4.12 3.27 5.26
C ARG A 24 2.86 3.83 4.60
N LEU A 25 1.70 3.43 5.08
CA LEU A 25 0.41 3.82 4.53
C LEU A 25 -0.46 4.41 5.64
N GLU A 26 -1.08 5.55 5.36
CA GLU A 26 -1.97 6.26 6.27
C GLU A 26 -3.28 6.57 5.55
N ILE A 27 -4.38 5.97 6.01
CA ILE A 27 -5.72 6.25 5.52
C ILE A 27 -6.28 7.42 6.32
N HIS A 28 -6.63 8.52 5.64
CA HIS A 28 -7.15 9.72 6.31
C HIS A 28 -8.65 9.65 6.51
N ARG A 29 -9.39 9.43 5.42
CA ARG A 29 -10.86 9.36 5.41
C ARG A 29 -11.40 8.84 4.08
N ALA A 30 -12.65 8.41 4.09
CA ALA A 30 -13.49 8.30 2.90
C ALA A 30 -14.66 9.30 2.99
N ALA A 31 -15.07 9.88 1.87
CA ALA A 31 -16.15 10.86 1.81
C ALA A 31 -17.11 10.53 0.65
N GLY A 32 -18.38 10.92 0.76
CA GLY A 32 -19.38 10.66 -0.29
C GLY A 32 -19.75 9.19 -0.46
N LEU A 33 -19.55 8.37 0.58
CA LEU A 33 -20.06 7.00 0.64
C LEU A 33 -21.60 7.03 0.79
N ARG A 34 -22.29 5.97 0.38
CA ARG A 34 -23.75 5.91 0.51
C ARG A 34 -24.12 5.54 1.94
N ALA A 35 -24.50 6.53 2.74
CA ALA A 35 -25.11 6.26 4.04
C ALA A 35 -26.60 5.93 3.84
N HIS A 36 -27.04 4.72 4.21
CA HIS A 36 -28.44 4.51 4.53
C HIS A 36 -28.72 5.05 5.93
N THR A 37 -29.80 5.82 6.06
CA THR A 37 -30.24 6.46 7.31
C THR A 37 -30.36 5.40 8.40
N PHE A 38 -29.43 5.37 9.38
CA PHE A 38 -29.64 5.10 10.81
C PHE A 38 -28.39 4.70 11.62
N THR A 39 -27.21 4.54 11.03
CA THR A 39 -25.97 4.38 11.82
C THR A 39 -24.80 5.09 11.15
N LYS A 40 -23.79 5.51 11.93
CA LYS A 40 -22.47 5.86 11.38
C LYS A 40 -22.08 4.75 10.40
N THR A 41 -21.77 5.08 9.16
CA THR A 41 -21.19 4.13 8.19
C THR A 41 -19.90 3.58 8.79
N ASP A 42 -19.91 2.33 9.22
CA ASP A 42 -18.73 1.60 9.71
C ASP A 42 -17.93 1.08 8.50
N ALA A 43 -17.52 1.99 7.63
CA ALA A 43 -16.75 1.65 6.44
C ALA A 43 -15.36 1.13 6.83
N TYR A 44 -14.83 0.18 6.05
CA TYR A 44 -13.50 -0.37 6.25
C TYR A 44 -12.77 -0.56 4.91
N VAL A 45 -11.44 -0.57 4.97
CA VAL A 45 -10.58 -0.67 3.78
C VAL A 45 -9.75 -1.94 3.87
N LYS A 46 -9.86 -2.81 2.86
CA LYS A 46 -8.93 -3.93 2.66
C LYS A 46 -7.78 -3.46 1.79
N ILE A 47 -6.55 -3.70 2.23
CA ILE A 47 -5.34 -3.27 1.54
C ILE A 47 -4.60 -4.54 1.09
N PHE A 48 -4.28 -4.59 -0.20
CA PHE A 48 -3.53 -5.68 -0.81
C PHE A 48 -2.24 -5.14 -1.41
N TYR A 49 -1.12 -5.71 -0.97
CA TYR A 49 0.21 -5.28 -1.36
C TYR A 49 1.21 -6.43 -1.14
N ASN A 50 2.15 -6.58 -2.09
CA ASN A 50 3.15 -7.64 -2.05
C ASN A 50 4.56 -7.07 -1.83
N GLU A 51 5.10 -6.38 -2.84
CA GLU A 51 6.47 -5.83 -2.85
C GLU A 51 6.52 -4.48 -3.58
N LEU A 52 7.59 -3.71 -3.38
CA LEU A 52 7.78 -2.41 -4.04
C LEU A 52 7.90 -2.62 -5.55
N GLY A 53 7.34 -1.69 -6.33
CA GLY A 53 7.22 -1.85 -7.78
C GLY A 53 5.96 -2.58 -8.23
N GLN A 54 5.28 -3.32 -7.34
CA GLN A 54 3.98 -3.93 -7.65
C GLN A 54 2.79 -3.02 -7.32
N ALA A 55 1.60 -3.49 -7.71
CA ALA A 55 0.34 -2.80 -7.48
C ALA A 55 -0.04 -2.76 -5.99
N LEU A 56 -0.43 -1.57 -5.52
CA LEU A 56 -1.11 -1.34 -4.25
C LEU A 56 -2.60 -1.23 -4.53
N ARG A 57 -3.39 -2.17 -4.00
CA ARG A 57 -4.84 -2.22 -4.20
C ARG A 57 -5.58 -1.94 -2.90
N PHE A 58 -6.58 -1.08 -2.99
CA PHE A 58 -7.53 -0.78 -1.93
C PHE A 58 -8.91 -1.26 -2.34
N GLU A 59 -9.60 -1.96 -1.44
CA GLU A 59 -11.04 -2.21 -1.56
C GLU A 59 -11.74 -1.51 -0.41
N VAL A 60 -12.65 -0.60 -0.73
CA VAL A 60 -13.43 0.13 0.25
C VAL A 60 -14.81 -0.50 0.33
N TRP A 61 -15.18 -0.87 1.53
CA TRP A 61 -16.43 -1.56 1.84
C TRP A 61 -17.24 -0.72 2.81
N ASP A 62 -18.53 -0.59 2.54
CA ASP A 62 -19.49 -0.12 3.53
C ASP A 62 -20.03 -1.32 4.30
N ARG A 63 -20.15 -1.17 5.63
CA ARG A 63 -20.69 -2.22 6.49
C ARG A 63 -22.08 -1.81 6.92
N ASP A 64 -23.09 -2.29 6.18
CA ASP A 64 -24.48 -2.19 6.59
C ASP A 64 -24.97 -3.51 7.21
N VAL A 65 -25.94 -3.40 8.12
CA VAL A 65 -26.52 -4.51 8.89
C VAL A 65 -27.16 -5.59 7.98
N LEU A 66 -27.58 -5.23 6.77
CA LEU A 66 -28.30 -6.12 5.85
C LEU A 66 -27.52 -6.50 4.59
N TYR A 67 -26.60 -5.67 4.09
CA TYR A 67 -25.77 -5.96 2.91
C TYR A 67 -24.42 -5.25 3.00
N ASN A 68 -23.31 -6.00 2.99
CA ASN A 68 -21.99 -5.38 2.78
C ASN A 68 -21.83 -5.02 1.30
N ASP A 69 -21.82 -3.73 0.96
CA ASP A 69 -21.62 -3.30 -0.41
C ASP A 69 -20.22 -2.72 -0.64
N MET A 70 -19.66 -3.03 -1.82
CA MET A 70 -18.35 -2.50 -2.20
C MET A 70 -18.52 -1.07 -2.73
N ALA A 71 -17.94 -0.10 -2.03
CA ALA A 71 -17.95 1.31 -2.44
C ALA A 71 -17.04 1.56 -3.65
N GLY A 72 -15.92 0.82 -3.75
CA GLY A 72 -15.05 0.85 -4.92
C GLY A 72 -13.72 0.14 -4.72
N VAL A 73 -12.97 0.04 -5.82
CA VAL A 73 -11.61 -0.52 -5.85
C VAL A 73 -10.68 0.51 -6.46
N CYS A 74 -9.52 0.68 -5.84
CA CYS A 74 -8.44 1.54 -6.30
C CYS A 74 -7.19 0.70 -6.50
N VAL A 75 -6.49 0.90 -7.61
CA VAL A 75 -5.20 0.27 -7.86
C VAL A 75 -4.23 1.36 -8.29
N GLY A 76 -3.08 1.42 -7.62
CA GLY A 76 -1.98 2.32 -7.98
C GLY A 76 -0.64 1.61 -7.92
N PHE A 77 0.37 2.23 -8.52
CA PHE A 77 1.75 1.74 -8.46
C PHE A 77 2.58 2.76 -7.67
N PRO A 78 2.80 2.52 -6.37
CA PRO A 78 3.45 3.48 -5.50
C PRO A 78 4.87 3.81 -5.96
N GLU A 79 5.23 5.10 -5.92
CA GLU A 79 6.56 5.61 -6.29
C GLU A 79 7.36 6.04 -5.06
N ARG A 80 8.68 6.16 -5.21
CA ARG A 80 9.58 6.59 -4.14
C ARG A 80 9.12 7.94 -3.56
N GLY A 81 9.24 8.08 -2.24
CA GLY A 81 8.95 9.31 -1.51
C GLY A 81 7.60 9.28 -0.83
N THR A 82 7.10 10.46 -0.43
CA THR A 82 5.83 10.64 0.26
C THR A 82 4.84 11.31 -0.68
N HIS A 83 3.68 10.69 -0.85
CA HIS A 83 2.64 11.17 -1.75
C HIS A 83 1.29 11.15 -1.06
N SER A 84 0.57 12.26 -1.15
CA SER A 84 -0.81 12.38 -0.67
C SER A 84 -1.74 12.33 -1.87
N LEU A 85 -2.58 11.30 -1.92
CA LEU A 85 -3.43 11.01 -3.06
C LEU A 85 -4.89 10.91 -2.64
N SER A 86 -5.74 11.03 -3.64
CA SER A 86 -7.15 10.66 -3.55
C SER A 86 -7.50 9.68 -4.65
N CYS A 87 -8.36 8.73 -4.36
CA CYS A 87 -8.88 7.78 -5.33
C CYS A 87 -10.39 7.90 -5.43
N GLN A 88 -10.88 8.06 -6.66
CA GLN A 88 -12.29 8.07 -6.98
C GLN A 88 -12.85 6.66 -6.91
N LEU A 89 -13.89 6.47 -6.10
CA LEU A 89 -14.62 5.22 -5.98
C LEU A 89 -15.87 5.27 -6.86
N LYS A 90 -16.56 4.14 -7.02
CA LYS A 90 -17.90 4.17 -7.65
C LYS A 90 -18.87 5.02 -6.83
N LYS A 91 -18.65 5.07 -5.51
CA LYS A 91 -19.38 5.88 -4.55
C LYS A 91 -18.36 6.59 -3.67
N GLY A 92 -18.18 7.89 -3.88
CA GLY A 92 -17.32 8.72 -3.04
C GLY A 92 -15.83 8.66 -3.40
N VAL A 93 -15.00 9.06 -2.44
CA VAL A 93 -13.56 9.27 -2.62
C VAL A 93 -12.81 8.79 -1.38
N LEU A 94 -11.71 8.04 -1.57
CA LEU A 94 -10.77 7.67 -0.53
C LEU A 94 -9.57 8.63 -0.53
N TYR A 95 -9.21 9.17 0.63
CA TYR A 95 -8.04 10.03 0.82
C TYR A 95 -6.98 9.32 1.67
N PHE A 96 -5.75 9.26 1.18
CA PHE A 96 -4.66 8.55 1.84
C PHE A 96 -3.30 9.17 1.53
N THR A 97 -2.32 8.88 2.38
CA THR A 97 -0.92 9.20 2.14
C THR A 97 -0.12 7.90 2.21
N TYR A 98 0.88 7.78 1.35
CA TYR A 98 1.86 6.71 1.47
C TYR A 98 3.28 7.28 1.42
N THR A 99 4.20 6.55 2.04
CA THR A 99 5.63 6.79 1.98
C THR A 99 6.35 5.50 1.63
N ILE A 100 7.14 5.53 0.55
CA ILE A 100 8.07 4.46 0.21
C ILE A 100 9.49 4.84 0.64
N LYS A 101 10.08 3.99 1.47
CA LYS A 101 11.52 3.97 1.76
C LYS A 101 12.13 2.70 1.15
N ARG A 102 13.12 2.90 0.27
CA ARG A 102 13.91 1.84 -0.34
C ARG A 102 14.99 1.32 0.60
N ASP A 103 15.33 0.05 0.46
CA ASP A 103 16.51 -0.54 1.09
C ASP A 103 17.81 -0.03 0.42
N THR A 104 18.92 -0.16 1.14
CA THR A 104 20.24 0.41 0.80
C THR A 104 20.79 -0.02 -0.57
N HIS A 105 20.28 -1.09 -1.16
CA HIS A 105 20.77 -1.68 -2.41
C HIS A 105 19.81 -1.58 -3.59
N LEU A 106 18.72 -0.82 -3.49
CA LEU A 106 17.75 -0.65 -4.57
C LEU A 106 17.69 0.77 -5.09
N THR A 107 17.58 0.96 -6.39
CA THR A 107 17.42 2.23 -7.10
C THR A 107 16.18 2.20 -8.00
N GLY A 108 15.94 3.26 -8.78
CA GLY A 108 14.75 3.42 -9.62
C GLY A 108 13.62 4.19 -8.93
N TYR A 109 12.60 4.55 -9.71
CA TYR A 109 11.46 5.34 -9.22
C TYR A 109 10.50 4.51 -8.38
N ARG A 110 10.47 3.19 -8.58
CA ARG A 110 9.63 2.24 -7.83
C ARG A 110 10.45 1.22 -7.05
N CYS A 111 11.76 1.48 -6.88
CA CYS A 111 12.71 0.63 -6.14
C CYS A 111 12.86 -0.77 -6.78
N GLU A 112 12.69 -0.83 -8.09
CA GLU A 112 12.68 -2.03 -8.90
C GLU A 112 14.05 -2.43 -9.46
N GLN A 113 15.05 -1.55 -9.33
CA GLN A 113 16.40 -1.75 -9.87
C GLN A 113 17.40 -1.95 -8.73
N TYR A 114 18.50 -2.67 -8.95
CA TYR A 114 19.60 -2.74 -7.98
C TYR A 114 20.54 -1.56 -8.14
N THR A 115 21.04 -1.04 -7.02
CA THR A 115 22.14 -0.07 -7.04
C THR A 115 23.40 -0.78 -7.56
N PRO A 116 24.08 -0.27 -8.60
CA PRO A 116 25.33 -0.85 -9.05
C PRO A 116 26.37 -0.80 -7.92
N SER A 117 27.01 -1.94 -7.65
CA SER A 117 28.16 -2.04 -6.74
C SER A 117 29.44 -1.73 -7.53
N THR A 118 30.09 -0.61 -7.21
CA THR A 118 31.49 -0.33 -7.58
C THR A 118 32.46 -1.06 -6.67
#